data_AF-A0A2J5HWQ3-F1
#
_entry.id   AF-A0A2J5HWQ3-F1
#
_cell.length_a   1.000
_cell.length_b   1.000
_cell.length_c   1.000
_cell.angle_alpha   90.00
_cell.angle_beta   90.00
_cell.angle_gamma   90.00
#
_symmetry.space_group_name_H-M   'P 1'
#
loop_
_entity.id
_entity.type
_entity.pdbx_description
1 polymer ?
#
loop_
_entity_poly.entity_id
_entity_poly.type
_entity_poly.pdbx_seq_one_letter_code
_entity_poly.pdbx_strand_id
1 'polypeptide(L)'
;MSHPPARVVVYAHVTDIAGDPQRRHNSLGELFCKQILGRDFHAELQPSSYDHVHIPADFDSDQPLKRWFIFDLGVKQQLTAEAVAQIPHAVYMASCQNGELIFIRRDNWVDSAISRARSYTWGGRLEQKIVAEMREGLTQNLSV
;
A
#
# COMPACT_ATOMS: atom_id res chain seq x y z
N MET A 1 11.31 1.32 -15.00
CA MET A 1 10.01 1.39 -15.69
C MET A 1 8.95 1.78 -14.66
N SER A 2 8.05 2.71 -14.98
CA SER A 2 6.95 3.05 -14.07
C SER A 2 5.93 1.91 -14.06
N HIS A 3 5.63 1.37 -12.89
CA HIS A 3 4.56 0.39 -12.74
C HIS A 3 3.21 1.10 -12.84
N PRO A 4 2.20 0.49 -13.47
CA PRO A 4 0.85 1.05 -13.46
C PRO A 4 0.35 1.12 -12.00
N PRO A 5 -0.51 2.10 -11.67
CA PRO A 5 -1.15 2.15 -10.36
C PRO A 5 -1.89 0.85 -10.07
N ALA A 6 -1.78 0.36 -8.84
CA ALA A 6 -2.38 -0.91 -8.44
C ALA A 6 -2.74 -0.90 -6.97
N ARG A 7 -3.79 -1.65 -6.61
CA ARG A 7 -4.13 -1.93 -5.21
C ARG A 7 -3.70 -3.35 -4.87
N VAL A 8 -2.72 -3.48 -3.98
CA VAL A 8 -2.21 -4.76 -3.52
C VAL A 8 -2.68 -5.01 -2.11
N VAL A 9 -3.22 -6.21 -1.86
CA VAL A 9 -3.56 -6.64 -0.51
C VAL A 9 -2.62 -7.77 -0.10
N VAL A 10 -1.92 -7.59 1.03
CA VAL A 10 -1.03 -8.59 1.61
C VAL A 10 -1.61 -9.09 2.92
N TYR A 11 -1.86 -10.40 2.99
CA TYR A 11 -2.25 -11.08 4.21
C TYR A 11 -1.01 -11.65 4.90
N ALA A 12 -0.69 -11.16 6.09
CA ALA A 12 0.55 -11.50 6.81
C ALA A 12 0.29 -11.75 8.30
N HIS A 13 1.13 -12.56 8.93
CA HIS A 13 1.31 -12.52 10.38
C HIS A 13 2.12 -11.29 10.75
N VAL A 14 1.64 -10.49 11.69
CA VAL A 14 2.31 -9.23 12.07
C VAL A 14 3.69 -9.49 12.69
N THR A 15 3.86 -10.58 13.42
CA THR A 15 5.12 -11.00 14.05
C THR A 15 6.15 -11.54 13.05
N ASP A 16 5.72 -11.95 11.86
CA ASP A 16 6.64 -12.43 10.81
C ASP A 16 7.31 -11.25 10.08
N ILE A 17 6.77 -10.04 10.22
CA ILE A 17 7.33 -8.82 9.62
C ILE A 17 8.48 -8.35 10.51
N ALA A 18 9.70 -8.45 9.98
CA ALA A 18 10.90 -8.06 10.69
C ALA A 18 11.00 -6.54 10.93
N GLY A 19 11.80 -6.17 11.93
CA GLY A 19 12.09 -4.79 12.29
C GLY A 19 11.22 -4.25 13.42
N ASP A 20 11.18 -2.92 13.55
CA ASP A 20 10.40 -2.20 14.56
C ASP A 20 8.88 -2.46 14.37
N PRO A 21 8.17 -2.95 15.42
CA PRO A 21 6.73 -3.16 15.37
C PRO A 21 5.93 -1.95 14.83
N GLN A 22 6.32 -0.72 15.21
CA GLN A 22 5.63 0.49 14.77
C GLN A 22 5.85 0.80 13.28
N ARG A 23 6.85 0.18 12.65
CA ARG A 23 7.16 0.35 11.23
C ARG A 23 6.78 -0.83 10.34
N ARG A 24 6.20 -1.90 10.89
CA ARG A 24 5.91 -3.13 10.13
C ARG A 24 5.11 -2.90 8.85
N HIS A 25 4.17 -1.96 8.84
CA HIS A 25 3.42 -1.62 7.63
C HIS A 25 4.34 -1.11 6.50
N ASN A 26 5.32 -0.27 6.81
CA ASN A 26 6.32 0.22 5.87
C ASN A 26 7.31 -0.89 5.51
N SER A 27 7.85 -1.62 6.50
CA SER A 27 8.80 -2.72 6.25
C SER A 27 8.21 -3.78 5.31
N LEU A 28 6.91 -4.11 5.48
CA LEU A 28 6.21 -5.03 4.60
C LEU A 28 6.06 -4.47 3.18
N GLY A 29 5.69 -3.19 3.05
CA GLY A 29 5.56 -2.52 1.76
C GLY A 29 6.89 -2.42 1.01
N GLU A 30 7.96 -2.04 1.71
CA GLU A 30 9.34 -1.98 1.22
C GLU A 30 9.79 -3.36 0.71
N LEU A 31 9.61 -4.40 1.54
CA LEU A 31 10.00 -5.77 1.17
C LEU A 31 9.20 -6.29 -0.02
N PHE A 32 7.88 -6.07 -0.04
CA PHE A 32 7.01 -6.46 -1.14
C PHE A 32 7.43 -5.78 -2.45
N CYS A 33 7.56 -4.45 -2.44
CA CYS A 33 7.91 -3.70 -3.65
C CYS A 33 9.28 -4.11 -4.18
N LYS A 34 10.25 -4.34 -3.29
CA LYS A 34 11.59 -4.79 -3.68
C LYS A 34 11.57 -6.19 -4.30
N GLN A 35 10.93 -7.16 -3.66
CA GLN A 35 10.93 -8.55 -4.13
C GLN A 35 10.04 -8.78 -5.35
N ILE A 36 8.85 -8.17 -5.39
CA ILE A 36 7.82 -8.48 -6.38
C ILE A 36 7.79 -7.48 -7.53
N LEU A 37 8.08 -6.20 -7.27
CA LEU A 37 8.02 -5.14 -8.28
C LEU A 37 9.41 -4.62 -8.69
N GLY A 38 10.48 -5.04 -8.02
CA GLY A 38 11.85 -4.58 -8.32
C GLY A 38 12.03 -3.06 -8.17
N ARG A 39 11.29 -2.43 -7.25
CA ARG A 39 11.36 -0.99 -6.96
C ARG A 39 11.25 -0.70 -5.46
N ASP A 40 11.61 0.50 -5.04
CA ASP A 40 11.40 0.96 -3.68
C ASP A 40 9.93 1.28 -3.40
N PHE A 41 9.54 1.22 -2.13
CA PHE A 41 8.25 1.69 -1.64
C PHE A 41 8.35 3.17 -1.26
N HIS A 42 7.53 4.01 -1.90
CA HIS A 42 7.60 5.46 -1.75
C HIS A 42 6.53 5.96 -0.77
N ALA A 43 6.70 5.69 0.52
CA ALA A 43 5.75 6.09 1.55
C ALA A 43 5.66 7.62 1.76
N GLU A 44 6.70 8.34 1.38
CA GLU A 44 6.74 9.80 1.51
C GLU A 44 5.80 10.45 0.49
N LEU A 45 4.97 11.39 0.95
CA LEU A 45 4.03 12.10 0.09
C LEU A 45 4.79 13.01 -0.87
N GLN A 46 4.55 12.81 -2.16
CA GLN A 46 5.12 13.62 -3.22
C GLN A 46 4.00 14.08 -4.17
N PRO A 47 4.05 15.33 -4.67
CA PRO A 47 3.09 15.85 -5.64
C PRO A 47 2.99 15.01 -6.91
N SER A 48 4.07 14.33 -7.31
CA SER A 48 4.12 13.53 -8.55
C SER A 48 3.52 12.13 -8.38
N SER A 49 3.84 11.43 -7.30
CA SER A 49 3.32 10.11 -6.96
C SER A 49 3.79 9.67 -5.58
N TYR A 50 2.99 8.90 -4.85
CA TYR A 50 3.41 8.20 -3.63
C TYR A 50 2.76 6.82 -3.56
N ASP A 51 3.25 5.98 -2.65
CA ASP A 51 2.58 4.75 -2.25
C ASP A 51 1.96 4.95 -0.86
N HIS A 52 0.81 4.35 -0.63
CA HIS A 52 0.08 4.48 0.62
C HIS A 52 -0.25 3.11 1.19
N VAL A 53 -0.23 2.99 2.52
CA VAL A 53 -0.66 1.78 3.22
C VAL A 53 -1.79 2.11 4.18
N HIS A 54 -2.89 1.38 4.06
CA HIS A 54 -3.96 1.41 5.05
C HIS A 54 -3.55 0.50 6.20
N ILE A 55 -3.20 1.13 7.33
CA ILE A 55 -2.66 0.44 8.50
C ILE A 55 -3.82 -0.26 9.25
N PRO A 56 -3.83 -1.59 9.37
CA PRO A 56 -4.85 -2.28 10.13
C PRO A 56 -4.63 -2.11 11.63
N ALA A 57 -5.69 -2.27 12.43
CA ALA A 57 -5.55 -2.36 13.88
C ALA A 57 -4.64 -3.53 14.29
N ASP A 58 -3.90 -3.36 15.38
CA ASP A 58 -2.96 -4.34 15.94
C ASP A 58 -1.82 -4.76 15.00
N PHE A 59 -1.48 -3.93 14.00
CA PHE A 59 -0.38 -4.22 13.08
C PHE A 59 0.99 -4.34 13.77
N ASP A 60 1.13 -3.70 14.91
CA ASP A 60 2.31 -3.63 15.77
C ASP A 60 2.24 -4.61 16.95
N SER A 61 1.21 -5.46 17.02
CA SER A 61 1.05 -6.40 18.13
C SER A 61 2.20 -7.40 18.24
N ASP A 62 2.61 -7.71 19.47
CA ASP A 62 3.58 -8.80 19.73
C ASP A 62 2.94 -10.20 19.63
N GLN A 63 1.62 -10.27 19.51
CA GLN A 63 0.92 -11.53 19.30
C GLN A 63 0.94 -11.91 17.81
N PRO A 64 0.98 -13.22 17.46
CA PRO A 64 1.06 -13.70 16.08
C PRO A 64 -0.29 -13.58 15.37
N LEU A 65 -0.79 -12.35 15.24
CA LEU A 65 -2.06 -12.02 14.63
C LEU A 65 -1.90 -11.95 13.11
N LYS A 66 -2.89 -12.48 12.39
CA LYS A 66 -2.97 -12.29 10.95
C LYS A 66 -3.73 -11.01 10.64
N ARG A 67 -3.18 -10.17 9.75
CA ARG A 67 -3.78 -8.90 9.32
C ARG A 67 -3.68 -8.75 7.81
N TRP A 68 -4.63 -7.99 7.26
CA TRP A 68 -4.66 -7.60 5.86
C TRP A 68 -4.10 -6.18 5.75
N PHE A 69 -2.97 -6.03 5.08
CA PHE A 69 -2.38 -4.76 4.74
C PHE A 69 -2.82 -4.41 3.31
N ILE A 70 -3.34 -3.20 3.12
CA ILE A 70 -3.79 -2.74 1.80
C ILE A 70 -2.83 -1.64 1.37
N PHE A 71 -2.16 -1.86 0.24
CA PHE A 71 -1.22 -0.95 -0.37
C PHE A 71 -1.82 -0.36 -1.64
N ASP A 72 -1.89 0.95 -1.69
CA ASP A 72 -2.23 1.73 -2.88
C ASP A 72 -0.93 2.20 -3.51
N LEU A 73 -0.57 1.59 -4.63
CA LEU A 73 0.73 1.80 -5.27
C LEU A 73 0.62 2.78 -6.43
N GLY A 74 1.54 3.73 -6.51
CA GLY A 74 1.58 4.71 -7.60
C GLY A 74 0.40 5.69 -7.59
N VAL A 75 0.02 6.16 -6.40
CA VAL A 75 -1.05 7.14 -6.21
C VAL A 75 -0.64 8.47 -6.82
N LYS A 76 -1.34 8.89 -7.88
CA LYS A 76 -1.15 10.19 -8.54
C LYS A 76 -2.32 11.14 -8.38
N GLN A 77 -3.50 10.63 -8.08
CA GLN A 77 -4.70 11.46 -7.97
C GLN A 77 -5.75 10.74 -7.13
N GLN A 78 -6.76 11.51 -6.72
CA GLN A 78 -7.96 10.95 -6.15
C GLN A 78 -8.73 10.16 -7.20
N LEU A 79 -9.22 8.99 -6.79
CA LEU A 79 -10.06 8.12 -7.59
C LEU A 79 -11.36 7.85 -6.83
N THR A 80 -12.47 7.74 -7.56
CA THR A 80 -13.74 7.25 -7.00
C THR A 80 -13.64 5.75 -6.69
N ALA A 81 -14.53 5.21 -5.86
CA ALA A 81 -14.54 3.79 -5.55
C ALA A 81 -14.72 2.93 -6.82
N GLU A 82 -15.51 3.40 -7.78
CA GLU A 82 -15.75 2.75 -9.07
C GLU A 82 -14.47 2.73 -9.92
N ALA A 83 -13.76 3.86 -10.00
CA ALA A 83 -12.49 3.94 -10.72
C ALA A 83 -11.41 3.06 -10.08
N VAL A 84 -11.38 3.02 -8.74
CA VAL A 84 -10.48 2.10 -8.02
C VAL A 84 -10.82 0.66 -8.35
N ALA A 85 -12.09 0.26 -8.40
CA ALA A 85 -12.46 -1.11 -8.76
C ALA A 85 -11.96 -1.55 -10.15
N GLN A 86 -11.64 -0.61 -11.05
CA GLN A 86 -11.11 -0.90 -12.38
C GLN A 86 -9.57 -0.93 -12.46
N ILE A 87 -8.85 -0.43 -11.44
CA ILE A 87 -7.39 -0.55 -11.44
C ILE A 87 -6.97 -2.00 -11.13
N PRO A 88 -5.77 -2.43 -11.56
CA PRO A 88 -5.24 -3.75 -11.22
C PRO A 88 -5.26 -4.00 -9.70
N HIS A 89 -5.85 -5.13 -9.32
CA HIS A 89 -5.81 -5.64 -7.95
C HIS A 89 -5.00 -6.92 -7.90
N ALA A 90 -4.19 -7.07 -6.85
CA ALA A 90 -3.48 -8.30 -6.58
C ALA A 90 -3.54 -8.64 -5.10
N VAL A 91 -3.57 -9.94 -4.81
CA VAL A 91 -3.61 -10.44 -3.43
C VAL A 91 -2.46 -11.39 -3.22
N TYR A 92 -1.77 -11.22 -2.11
CA TYR A 92 -0.66 -12.07 -1.70
C TYR A 92 -0.86 -12.54 -0.28
N MET A 93 -0.45 -13.77 -0.02
CA MET A 93 -0.23 -14.29 1.31
C MET A 93 1.27 -14.23 1.59
N ALA A 94 1.66 -13.50 2.62
CA ALA A 94 3.03 -13.50 3.12
C ALA A 94 3.20 -14.65 4.10
N SER A 95 4.22 -15.48 3.87
CA SER A 95 4.58 -16.61 4.72
C SER A 95 6.04 -16.49 5.10
N CYS A 96 6.36 -16.56 6.40
CA CYS A 96 7.74 -16.71 6.84
C CYS A 96 8.21 -18.15 6.55
N GLN A 97 9.34 -18.29 5.85
CA GLN A 97 10.02 -19.55 5.58
C GLN A 97 11.50 -19.36 5.83
N ASN A 98 12.08 -20.15 6.74
CA ASN A 98 13.50 -20.05 7.12
C ASN A 98 13.94 -18.63 7.54
N GLY A 99 13.05 -17.87 8.17
CA GLY A 99 13.32 -16.50 8.60
C GLY A 99 13.14 -15.43 7.50
N GLU A 100 12.74 -15.82 6.29
CA GLU A 100 12.46 -14.90 5.18
C GLU A 100 10.98 -14.85 4.85
N LEU A 101 10.47 -13.65 4.59
CA LEU A 101 9.09 -13.47 4.15
C LEU A 101 9.00 -13.77 2.64
N ILE A 102 8.16 -14.73 2.27
CA ILE A 102 7.86 -15.10 0.89
C ILE A 102 6.42 -14.69 0.55
N PHE A 103 6.22 -14.06 -0.61
CA PHE A 103 4.90 -13.63 -1.08
C PHE A 103 4.32 -14.62 -2.09
N ILE A 104 3.20 -15.24 -1.72
CA ILE A 104 2.49 -16.22 -2.55
C ILE A 104 1.25 -15.56 -3.11
N ARG A 105 1.15 -15.43 -4.44
CA ARG A 105 0.00 -14.83 -5.12
C ARG A 105 -1.27 -15.68 -4.93
N ARG A 106 -2.42 -15.01 -4.73
CA ARG A 106 -3.73 -15.61 -4.48
C ARG A 106 -4.79 -15.01 -5.42
N ASP A 107 -4.73 -15.39 -6.69
CA ASP A 107 -5.66 -14.84 -7.71
C ASP A 107 -7.13 -15.13 -7.40
N ASN A 108 -7.41 -16.27 -6.76
CA ASN A 108 -8.76 -16.64 -6.33
C ASN A 108 -9.31 -15.78 -5.17
N TRP A 109 -8.51 -14.91 -4.57
CA TRP A 109 -8.93 -14.02 -3.47
C TRP A 109 -9.17 -12.58 -3.92
N VAL A 110 -8.93 -12.26 -5.20
CA VAL A 110 -8.98 -10.89 -5.73
C VAL A 110 -10.35 -10.25 -5.50
N ASP A 111 -11.45 -10.92 -5.83
CA ASP A 111 -12.80 -10.37 -5.65
C ASP A 111 -13.12 -10.08 -4.18
N SER A 112 -12.68 -10.96 -3.27
CA SER A 112 -12.84 -10.76 -1.83
C SER A 112 -12.01 -9.59 -1.32
N ALA A 113 -10.80 -9.42 -1.85
CA ALA A 113 -9.94 -8.30 -1.51
C ALA A 113 -10.48 -6.97 -2.03
N ILE A 114 -11.01 -6.92 -3.26
CA ILE A 114 -11.71 -5.75 -3.82
C ILE A 114 -12.89 -5.38 -2.90
N SER A 115 -13.74 -6.35 -2.58
CA SER A 115 -14.90 -6.14 -1.70
C SER A 115 -14.47 -5.60 -0.33
N ARG A 116 -13.42 -6.18 0.28
CA ARG A 116 -12.91 -5.75 1.59
C ARG A 116 -12.27 -4.37 1.54
N ALA A 117 -11.56 -4.05 0.46
CA ALA A 117 -10.88 -2.77 0.29
C ALA A 117 -11.81 -1.62 -0.13
N ARG A 118 -13.09 -1.91 -0.45
CA ARG A 118 -14.04 -0.92 -0.97
C ARG A 118 -14.27 0.29 -0.05
N SER A 119 -14.18 0.10 1.26
CA SER A 119 -14.31 1.20 2.24
C SER A 119 -13.04 2.06 2.36
N TYR A 120 -11.91 1.60 1.82
CA TYR A 120 -10.63 2.29 1.94
C TYR A 120 -10.44 3.25 0.76
N THR A 121 -10.41 4.54 1.10
CA THR A 121 -10.16 5.61 0.13
C THR A 121 -8.80 5.41 -0.50
N TRP A 122 -8.74 5.31 -1.84
CA TRP A 122 -7.49 5.23 -2.58
C TRP A 122 -6.52 6.30 -2.11
N GLY A 123 -5.28 5.93 -1.79
CA GLY A 123 -4.21 6.87 -1.42
C GLY A 123 -4.37 7.59 -0.09
N GLY A 124 -5.40 7.29 0.71
CA GLY A 124 -5.64 7.94 2.00
C GLY A 124 -6.28 9.33 1.86
N ARG A 125 -7.28 9.61 2.70
CA ARG A 125 -8.05 10.87 2.59
C ARG A 125 -7.22 12.08 3.00
N LEU A 126 -6.45 11.97 4.08
CA LEU A 126 -5.65 13.07 4.61
C LEU A 126 -4.45 13.33 3.69
N GLU A 127 -3.80 12.27 3.26
CA GLU A 127 -2.65 12.27 2.35
C GLU A 127 -3.01 12.94 1.03
N GLN A 128 -4.19 12.63 0.46
CA GLN A 128 -4.67 13.29 -0.75
C GLN A 128 -4.90 14.78 -0.57
N LYS A 129 -5.41 15.20 0.59
CA LYS A 129 -5.58 16.62 0.91
C LYS A 129 -4.22 17.32 0.98
N ILE A 130 -3.26 16.74 1.70
CA ILE A 130 -1.90 17.28 1.81
C ILE A 130 -1.24 17.41 0.43
N VAL A 131 -1.33 16.37 -0.40
CA VAL A 131 -0.74 16.37 -1.75
C VAL A 131 -1.42 17.37 -2.68
N ALA A 132 -2.73 17.59 -2.55
CA ALA A 132 -3.42 18.65 -3.29
C ALA A 132 -2.90 20.05 -2.92
N GLU A 133 -2.76 20.33 -1.63
CA GLU A 133 -2.19 21.59 -1.13
C GLU A 133 -0.75 21.81 -1.62
N MET A 134 0.09 20.75 -1.62
CA MET A 134 1.45 20.82 -2.16
C MET A 134 1.47 21.20 -3.65
N ARG A 135 0.54 20.69 -4.45
CA ARG A 135 0.43 20.99 -5.89
C ARG A 135 -0.01 22.41 -6.16
N GLU A 136 -0.95 22.91 -5.37
CA GLU A 136 -1.40 24.31 -5.45
C GLU A 136 -0.24 25.26 -5.15
N GLY A 137 0.54 25.00 -4.10
CA GLY A 137 1.74 25.78 -3.77
C GLY A 137 2.80 25.78 -4.87
N LEU A 138 3.04 24.63 -5.51
CA LEU A 138 3.96 24.54 -6.67
C LEU A 138 3.48 25.37 -7.86
N THR A 139 2.17 25.36 -8.14
CA THR A 139 1.58 26.08 -9.27
C THR A 139 1.66 27.59 -9.06
N GLN A 140 1.45 28.07 -7.83
CA GLN A 140 1.61 29.48 -7.47
C GLN A 140 3.07 29.95 -7.64
N ASN A 141 4.05 29.13 -7.26
CA ASN A 141 5.47 29.47 -7.38
C ASN A 141 5.99 29.48 -8.83
N LEU A 142 5.37 28.71 -9.73
CA LEU A 142 5.73 28.68 -11.16
C LEU A 142 5.06 29.81 -11.97
N SER A 143 4.14 30.56 -11.37
CA SER A 143 3.40 31.65 -11.99
C SER A 143 3.98 33.04 -11.65
N VAL A 144 5.15 33.09 -10.99
CA VAL A 144 5.88 34.30 -10.59
C VAL A 144 7.15 34.46 -11.40
#